data_AF-A0A7C5SD56-F1
#
_entry.id   AF-A0A7C5SD56-F1
#
_cell.length_a   1.000
_cell.length_b   1.000
_cell.length_c   1.000
_cell.angle_alpha   90.00
_cell.angle_beta   90.00
_cell.angle_gamma   90.00
#
_symmetry.space_group_name_H-M   'P 1'
#
loop_
_entity.id
_entity.type
_entity.pdbx_description
1 polymer ?
#
loop_
_entity_poly.entity_id
_entity_poly.type
_entity_poly.pdbx_seq_one_letter_code
_entity_poly.pdbx_strand_id
1 'polypeptide(L)'
;FGGDVIDAATYERMRGAVRARLSAFRDRLKAAGKEAPRHLLGTSGTITTIAGVTLGLKRYDRCKVDGCWLTREQVRSACRRLRAMSREERAAMGCIGRERADLVVAGCAILEEILELWPVERIRVADRGLREGILTGLMREDGIDVRAETT
;
A
#
# COMPACT_ATOMS: atom_id res chain seq x y z
N PHE A 1 8.00 4.16 -16.63
CA PHE A 1 7.48 2.79 -16.76
C PHE A 1 6.04 2.90 -17.23
N GLY A 2 5.61 2.23 -18.30
CA GLY A 2 4.23 2.37 -18.82
C GLY A 2 3.98 1.44 -20.02
N GLY A 3 2.71 1.25 -20.36
CA GLY A 3 2.23 0.31 -21.39
C GLY A 3 1.22 -0.72 -20.85
N ASP A 4 0.45 -1.36 -21.73
CA ASP A 4 -0.62 -2.30 -21.36
C ASP A 4 -0.07 -3.60 -20.73
N VAL A 5 1.17 -3.97 -21.08
CA VAL A 5 1.84 -5.18 -20.61
C VAL A 5 3.11 -4.80 -19.86
N ILE A 6 3.21 -5.21 -18.59
CA ILE A 6 4.40 -5.05 -17.77
C ILE A 6 5.04 -6.43 -17.63
N ASP A 7 6.06 -6.69 -18.46
CA ASP A 7 6.82 -7.92 -18.40
C ASP A 7 7.69 -8.02 -17.13
N ALA A 8 8.25 -9.21 -16.89
CA ALA A 8 9.08 -9.46 -15.72
C ALA A 8 10.30 -8.53 -15.64
N ALA A 9 10.94 -8.25 -16.78
CA ALA A 9 12.11 -7.37 -16.85
C ALA A 9 11.74 -5.92 -16.50
N THR A 10 10.62 -5.41 -16.99
CA THR A 10 10.12 -4.07 -16.69
C THR A 10 9.72 -3.95 -15.23
N TYR A 11 9.05 -4.97 -14.69
CA TYR A 11 8.73 -5.02 -13.26
C TYR A 11 9.98 -4.99 -12.38
N GLU A 12 11.01 -5.75 -12.74
CA GLU A 12 12.27 -5.73 -11.99
C GLU A 12 12.99 -4.37 -12.09
N ARG A 13 12.93 -3.70 -13.25
CA ARG A 13 13.41 -2.31 -13.37
C ARG A 13 12.63 -1.33 -12.48
N MET A 14 11.31 -1.50 -12.35
CA MET A 14 10.50 -0.70 -11.41
C MET A 14 10.99 -0.91 -9.98
N ARG A 15 11.13 -2.18 -9.56
CA ARG A 15 11.63 -2.55 -8.23
C ARG A 15 13.02 -1.98 -7.97
N GLY A 16 13.95 -2.12 -8.91
CA GLY A 16 15.30 -1.55 -8.81
C GLY A 16 15.30 -0.03 -8.62
N ALA A 17 14.46 0.69 -9.37
CA ALA A 17 14.35 2.14 -9.24
C ALA A 17 13.75 2.60 -7.89
N VAL A 18 12.80 1.83 -7.34
CA VAL A 18 12.26 2.05 -6.00
C VAL A 18 13.31 1.74 -4.95
N ARG A 19 13.98 0.58 -5.04
CA ARG A 19 15.03 0.12 -4.13
C ARG A 19 16.12 1.16 -3.96
N ALA A 20 16.60 1.76 -5.04
CA ALA A 20 17.62 2.80 -5.00
C ALA A 20 17.17 4.01 -4.15
N ARG A 21 15.93 4.47 -4.34
CA ARG A 21 15.36 5.61 -3.60
C ARG A 21 15.10 5.27 -2.12
N LEU A 22 14.54 4.10 -1.85
CA LEU A 22 14.23 3.68 -0.48
C LEU A 22 15.48 3.33 0.32
N SER A 23 16.53 2.79 -0.32
CA SER A 23 17.80 2.48 0.36
C SER A 23 18.45 3.75 0.87
N ALA A 24 18.53 4.80 0.04
CA ALA A 24 19.02 6.10 0.47
C ALA A 24 18.21 6.69 1.64
N PHE A 25 16.88 6.51 1.65
CA PHE A 25 16.04 6.92 2.77
C PHE A 25 16.31 6.11 4.05
N ARG A 26 16.36 4.78 3.94
CA ARG A 26 16.69 3.87 5.05
C ARG A 26 18.04 4.24 5.67
N ASP A 27 19.05 4.52 4.85
CA ASP A 27 20.40 4.82 5.32
C ASP A 27 20.45 6.18 6.04
N ARG A 28 19.68 7.18 5.59
CA ARG A 28 19.48 8.43 6.35
C ARG A 28 18.81 8.20 7.70
N LEU A 29 17.80 7.33 7.77
CA LEU A 29 17.16 7.00 9.05
C LEU A 29 18.12 6.31 10.02
N LYS A 30 18.94 5.37 9.52
CA LYS A 30 19.98 4.71 10.32
C LYS A 30 21.02 5.71 10.81
N ALA A 31 21.50 6.61 9.95
CA ALA A 31 22.46 7.65 10.33
C ALA A 31 21.89 8.61 11.40
N ALA A 32 20.58 8.84 11.39
CA ALA A 32 19.87 9.61 12.41
C ALA A 32 19.56 8.81 13.70
N GLY A 33 20.14 7.60 13.86
CA GLY A 33 19.95 6.75 15.04
C GLY A 33 18.54 6.14 15.16
N LYS A 34 17.76 6.09 14.07
CA LYS A 34 16.43 5.46 14.08
C LYS A 34 16.54 3.96 13.88
N GLU A 35 15.93 3.20 14.78
CA GLU A 35 15.79 1.75 14.64
C GLU A 35 14.86 1.38 13.48
N ALA A 36 14.98 0.15 13.00
CA ALA A 36 14.04 -0.39 12.02
C ALA A 36 12.63 -0.50 12.64
N PRO A 37 11.57 -0.10 11.92
CA PRO A 37 10.21 -0.21 12.42
C PRO A 37 9.83 -1.66 12.69
N ARG A 38 9.19 -1.91 13.84
CA ARG A 38 8.60 -3.22 14.18
C ARG A 38 7.21 -3.42 13.56
N HIS A 39 6.56 -2.33 13.18
CA HIS A 39 5.22 -2.33 12.59
C HIS A 39 5.18 -1.44 11.35
N LEU A 40 4.48 -1.91 10.33
CA LEU A 40 4.14 -1.10 9.16
C LEU A 40 2.63 -0.87 9.13
N LEU A 41 2.26 0.38 8.87
CA LEU A 41 0.90 0.80 8.58
C LEU A 41 0.86 1.29 7.14
N GLY A 42 0.13 0.60 6.29
CA GLY A 42 -0.12 1.03 4.92
C GLY A 42 -1.41 1.83 4.86
N THR A 43 -1.37 3.00 4.25
CA THR A 43 -2.55 3.83 3.94
C THR A 43 -2.68 4.06 2.43
N SER A 44 -3.84 4.58 1.99
CA SER A 44 -4.18 4.95 0.61
C SER A 44 -4.56 3.78 -0.33
N GLY A 45 -4.79 4.11 -1.60
CA GLY A 45 -5.43 3.25 -2.59
C GLY A 45 -4.69 1.94 -2.89
N THR A 46 -3.36 1.92 -2.90
CA THR A 46 -2.58 0.72 -3.26
C THR A 46 -2.80 -0.41 -2.26
N ILE A 47 -2.55 -0.15 -0.97
CA ILE A 47 -2.65 -1.18 0.06
C ILE A 47 -4.10 -1.59 0.32
N THR A 48 -5.05 -0.66 0.25
CA THR A 48 -6.49 -0.96 0.37
C THR A 48 -6.99 -1.79 -0.81
N THR A 49 -6.46 -1.56 -2.02
CA THR A 49 -6.73 -2.39 -3.19
C THR A 49 -6.17 -3.80 -3.01
N ILE A 50 -4.90 -3.91 -2.61
CA ILE A 50 -4.26 -5.20 -2.35
C ILE A 50 -5.03 -5.97 -1.27
N ALA A 51 -5.47 -5.30 -0.21
CA ALA A 51 -6.32 -5.89 0.83
C ALA A 51 -7.63 -6.45 0.24
N GLY A 52 -8.33 -5.66 -0.59
CA GLY A 52 -9.55 -6.12 -1.25
C GLY A 52 -9.33 -7.34 -2.15
N VAL A 53 -8.20 -7.38 -2.87
CA VAL A 53 -7.81 -8.52 -3.72
C VAL A 53 -7.47 -9.75 -2.88
N THR A 54 -6.68 -9.59 -1.82
CA THR A 54 -6.33 -10.67 -0.88
C THR A 54 -7.56 -11.26 -0.20
N LEU A 55 -8.51 -10.41 0.20
CA LEU A 55 -9.76 -10.82 0.84
C LEU A 55 -10.80 -11.36 -0.15
N GLY A 56 -10.52 -11.35 -1.45
CA GLY A 56 -11.43 -11.85 -2.49
C GLY A 56 -12.73 -11.05 -2.60
N LEU A 57 -12.69 -9.75 -2.29
CA LEU A 57 -13.89 -8.91 -2.30
C LEU A 57 -14.36 -8.65 -3.74
N LYS A 58 -15.67 -8.75 -3.97
CA LYS A 58 -16.29 -8.43 -5.28
C LYS A 58 -16.26 -6.93 -5.59
N ARG A 59 -16.27 -6.09 -4.55
CA ARG A 59 -16.19 -4.63 -4.60
C ARG A 59 -15.50 -4.14 -3.33
N TYR A 60 -14.96 -2.93 -3.36
CA TYR A 60 -14.39 -2.32 -2.17
C TYR A 60 -15.42 -2.24 -1.03
N ASP A 61 -15.02 -2.69 0.15
CA ASP A 61 -15.81 -2.70 1.39
C ASP A 61 -14.91 -2.23 2.53
N ARG A 62 -15.10 -0.97 2.94
CA ARG A 62 -14.28 -0.31 3.95
C ARG A 62 -14.28 -1.06 5.28
N CYS A 63 -15.42 -1.60 5.70
CA CYS A 63 -15.55 -2.29 6.99
C CYS A 63 -14.69 -3.56 7.06
N LYS A 64 -14.36 -4.16 5.91
CA LYS A 64 -13.49 -5.33 5.81
C LYS A 64 -12.02 -4.98 5.59
N VAL A 65 -11.78 -3.83 4.96
CA VAL A 65 -10.43 -3.39 4.56
C VAL A 65 -9.76 -2.60 5.68
N ASP A 66 -10.45 -1.66 6.32
CA ASP A 66 -9.86 -0.81 7.34
C ASP A 66 -9.46 -1.62 8.58
N GLY A 67 -8.24 -1.43 9.05
CA GLY A 67 -7.70 -2.09 10.23
C GLY A 67 -7.29 -3.56 10.03
N CYS A 68 -7.51 -4.16 8.86
CA CYS A 68 -7.15 -5.56 8.61
C CYS A 68 -5.63 -5.76 8.57
N TRP A 69 -5.20 -6.99 8.84
CA TRP A 69 -3.79 -7.39 8.76
C TRP A 69 -3.56 -8.21 7.50
N LEU A 70 -2.49 -7.87 6.77
CA LEU A 70 -1.99 -8.68 5.66
C LEU A 70 -0.59 -9.19 6.01
N THR A 71 -0.36 -10.49 5.87
CA THR A 71 0.98 -11.05 5.98
C THR A 71 1.81 -10.66 4.76
N ARG A 72 3.13 -10.69 4.90
CA ARG A 72 4.07 -10.49 3.79
C ARG A 72 3.75 -11.42 2.61
N GLU A 73 3.45 -12.69 2.88
CA GLU A 73 3.15 -13.66 1.82
C GLU A 73 1.80 -13.37 1.14
N GLN A 74 0.79 -12.93 1.89
CA GLN A 74 -0.48 -12.48 1.32
C GLN A 74 -0.30 -11.29 0.36
N VAL A 75 0.53 -10.32 0.75
CA VAL A 75 0.87 -9.18 -0.12
C VAL A 75 1.60 -9.66 -1.37
N ARG A 76 2.66 -10.47 -1.23
CA ARG A 76 3.42 -11.02 -2.37
C ARG A 76 2.54 -11.84 -3.31
N SER A 77 1.65 -12.66 -2.77
CA SER A 77 0.70 -13.46 -3.55
C SER A 77 -0.25 -12.57 -4.35
N ALA A 78 -0.81 -11.52 -3.74
CA ALA A 78 -1.66 -10.55 -4.42
C ALA A 78 -0.88 -9.79 -5.52
N CYS A 79 0.33 -9.33 -5.24
CA CYS A 79 1.20 -8.66 -6.22
C CYS A 79 1.50 -9.57 -7.42
N ARG A 80 1.86 -10.84 -7.19
CA ARG A 80 2.10 -11.82 -8.26
C ARG A 80 0.85 -12.05 -9.12
N ARG A 81 -0.31 -12.23 -8.48
CA ARG A 81 -1.60 -12.39 -9.18
C ARG A 81 -1.92 -11.18 -10.05
N LEU A 82 -1.77 -9.96 -9.52
CA LEU A 82 -2.06 -8.72 -10.25
C LEU A 82 -1.11 -8.49 -11.42
N ARG A 83 0.16 -8.86 -11.26
CA ARG A 83 1.16 -8.80 -12.34
C ARG A 83 0.90 -9.80 -13.46
N ALA A 84 0.34 -10.97 -13.14
CA ALA A 84 0.01 -12.00 -14.12
C ALA A 84 -1.25 -11.68 -14.94
N MET A 85 -2.09 -10.74 -14.49
CA MET A 85 -3.28 -10.30 -15.21
C MET A 85 -2.94 -9.33 -16.34
N SER A 86 -3.76 -9.31 -17.38
CA SER A 86 -3.86 -8.22 -18.34
C SER A 86 -4.43 -6.96 -17.69
N ARG A 87 -4.29 -5.83 -18.40
CA ARG A 87 -4.90 -4.56 -18.00
C ARG A 87 -6.42 -4.67 -17.91
N GLU A 88 -7.05 -5.32 -18.87
CA GLU A 88 -8.50 -5.50 -18.97
C GLU A 88 -9.02 -6.34 -17.80
N GLU A 89 -8.33 -7.42 -17.44
CA GLU A 89 -8.68 -8.25 -16.29
C GLU A 89 -8.61 -7.46 -14.99
N ARG A 90 -7.54 -6.67 -14.78
CA ARG A 90 -7.43 -5.78 -13.60
C ARG A 90 -8.54 -4.73 -13.59
N ALA A 91 -8.84 -4.13 -14.73
CA ALA A 91 -9.88 -3.13 -14.86
C ALA A 91 -11.28 -3.68 -14.54
N ALA A 92 -11.52 -4.97 -14.83
CA ALA A 92 -12.77 -5.67 -14.53
C ALA A 92 -12.93 -6.02 -13.03
N MET A 93 -11.86 -5.95 -12.23
CA MET A 93 -11.94 -6.22 -10.80
C MET A 93 -12.62 -5.05 -10.06
N GLY A 94 -13.70 -5.33 -9.35
CA GLY A 94 -14.47 -4.31 -8.63
C GLY A 94 -13.73 -3.58 -7.51
N CYS A 95 -12.58 -4.09 -7.04
CA CYS A 95 -11.71 -3.39 -6.08
C CYS A 95 -10.68 -2.47 -6.75
N ILE A 96 -10.48 -2.56 -8.07
CA ILE A 96 -9.44 -1.81 -8.81
C ILE A 96 -10.11 -0.77 -9.72
N GLY A 97 -10.92 -1.23 -10.68
CA GLY A 97 -11.53 -0.37 -11.70
C GLY A 97 -10.54 0.10 -12.77
N ARG A 98 -11.08 0.70 -13.85
CA ARG A 98 -10.32 1.12 -15.03
C ARG A 98 -9.19 2.12 -14.72
N GLU A 99 -9.45 3.12 -13.89
CA GLU A 99 -8.50 4.21 -13.61
C GLU A 99 -7.23 3.73 -12.90
N ARG A 100 -7.31 2.63 -12.15
CA ARG A 100 -6.18 2.10 -11.36
C ARG A 100 -5.56 0.85 -11.96
N ALA A 101 -6.10 0.33 -13.06
CA ALA A 101 -5.65 -0.92 -13.68
C ALA A 101 -4.16 -0.88 -14.07
N ASP A 102 -3.68 0.28 -14.53
CA ASP A 102 -2.27 0.46 -14.92
C ASP A 102 -1.36 0.75 -13.72
N LEU A 103 -1.88 1.51 -12.76
CA LEU A 103 -1.12 2.01 -11.61
C LEU A 103 -0.90 0.94 -10.54
N VAL A 104 -1.81 -0.01 -10.40
CA VAL A 104 -1.77 -0.99 -9.31
C VAL A 104 -0.51 -1.85 -9.36
N VAL A 105 0.01 -2.19 -10.56
CA VAL A 105 1.24 -2.98 -10.70
C VAL A 105 2.46 -2.20 -10.25
N ALA A 106 2.54 -0.89 -10.57
CA ALA A 106 3.60 -0.04 -10.04
C ALA A 106 3.50 0.09 -8.51
N GLY A 107 2.28 0.18 -7.98
CA GLY A 107 2.01 0.15 -6.54
C GLY A 107 2.50 -1.13 -5.87
N CYS A 108 2.30 -2.30 -6.52
CA CYS A 108 2.84 -3.58 -6.07
C CYS A 108 4.37 -3.54 -5.97
N ALA A 109 5.06 -3.03 -6.99
CA ALA A 109 6.52 -2.93 -6.98
C ALA A 109 7.01 -2.04 -5.82
N ILE A 110 6.33 -0.93 -5.54
CA ILE A 110 6.64 -0.05 -4.41
C ILE A 110 6.48 -0.80 -3.09
N LEU A 111 5.33 -1.44 -2.88
CA LEU A 111 5.02 -2.11 -1.64
C LEU A 111 5.94 -3.31 -1.37
N GLU A 112 6.24 -4.12 -2.39
CA GLU A 112 7.17 -5.24 -2.27
C GLU A 112 8.57 -4.75 -1.84
N GLU A 113 9.08 -3.68 -2.43
CA GLU A 113 10.38 -3.13 -2.04
C GLU A 113 10.39 -2.54 -0.62
N ILE A 114 9.30 -1.90 -0.19
CA ILE A 114 9.15 -1.47 1.21
C ILE A 114 9.26 -2.70 2.14
N LEU A 115 8.58 -3.80 1.81
CA LEU A 115 8.63 -5.02 2.61
C LEU A 115 10.00 -5.71 2.54
N GLU A 116 10.74 -5.64 1.43
CA GLU A 116 12.11 -6.14 1.37
C GLU A 116 13.07 -5.34 2.25
N LEU A 117 12.94 -4.01 2.27
CA LEU A 117 13.84 -3.15 3.05
C LEU A 117 13.57 -3.20 4.56
N TRP A 118 12.31 -3.37 4.96
CA TRP A 118 11.90 -3.47 6.35
C TRP A 118 11.17 -4.80 6.58
N PRO A 119 11.89 -5.85 7.03
CA PRO A 119 11.40 -7.22 7.05
C PRO A 119 10.39 -7.49 8.18
N VAL A 120 9.20 -6.87 8.16
CA VAL A 120 8.10 -7.20 9.07
C VAL A 120 7.28 -8.39 8.56
N GLU A 121 6.71 -9.16 9.48
CA GLU A 121 5.86 -10.32 9.17
C GLU A 121 4.52 -9.93 8.54
N ARG A 122 3.96 -8.80 8.99
CA ARG A 122 2.63 -8.32 8.60
C ARG A 122 2.57 -6.80 8.57
N ILE A 123 1.67 -6.29 7.73
CA ILE A 123 1.33 -4.88 7.58
C ILE A 123 -0.14 -4.68 7.94
N ARG A 124 -0.44 -3.60 8.67
CA ARG A 124 -1.83 -3.20 8.95
C ARG A 124 -2.31 -2.24 7.88
N VAL A 125 -3.55 -2.40 7.46
CA VAL A 125 -4.20 -1.50 6.49
C VAL A 125 -4.94 -0.41 7.24
N ALA A 126 -4.76 0.84 6.83
CA ALA A 126 -5.51 1.99 7.29
C ALA A 126 -6.18 2.67 6.09
N ASP A 127 -7.50 2.72 6.10
CA ASP A 127 -8.27 3.42 5.07
C ASP A 127 -8.27 4.93 5.29
N ARG A 128 -8.16 5.36 6.55
CA ARG A 128 -7.96 6.75 6.93
C ARG A 128 -6.53 7.18 6.58
N GLY A 129 -6.40 8.40 6.06
CA GLY A 129 -5.12 8.93 5.61
C GLY A 129 -5.07 10.44 5.73
N LEU A 130 -4.62 11.10 4.65
CA LEU A 130 -4.34 12.53 4.65
C LEU A 130 -5.58 13.39 4.96
N ARG A 131 -6.74 13.05 4.39
CA ARG A 131 -7.97 13.84 4.56
C ARG A 131 -8.40 13.87 6.03
N GLU A 132 -8.44 12.70 6.66
CA GLU A 132 -8.78 12.56 8.07
C GLU A 132 -7.72 13.21 8.98
N GLY A 133 -6.45 13.13 8.60
CA GLY A 133 -5.35 13.79 9.30
C GLY A 133 -5.47 15.32 9.28
N ILE A 134 -5.78 15.91 8.12
CA ILE A 134 -6.00 17.35 7.97
C ILE A 134 -7.20 17.80 8.79
N LEU A 135 -8.34 17.11 8.67
CA LEU A 135 -9.56 17.44 9.42
C LEU A 135 -9.31 17.38 10.93
N THR A 136 -8.65 16.34 11.42
CA THR A 136 -8.29 16.23 12.85
C THR A 136 -7.34 17.34 13.28
N GLY A 137 -6.45 17.80 12.39
CA GLY A 137 -5.58 18.95 12.63
C GLY A 137 -6.38 20.24 12.83
N LEU A 138 -7.26 20.56 11.87
CA LEU A 138 -8.13 21.74 11.92
C LEU A 138 -9.04 21.74 13.16
N MET A 139 -9.63 20.58 13.49
CA MET A 139 -10.46 20.45 14.70
C MET A 139 -9.68 20.76 15.98
N ARG A 140 -8.41 20.35 16.06
CA ARG A 140 -7.55 20.65 17.23
C ARG A 140 -7.18 22.12 17.31
N GLU A 141 -6.94 22.76 16.17
CA GLU A 141 -6.69 24.20 16.09
C GLU A 141 -7.91 25.00 16.58
N ASP A 142 -9.12 24.49 16.32
CA ASP A 142 -10.39 25.04 16.81
C ASP A 142 -10.76 24.61 18.25
N GLY A 143 -9.87 23.89 18.95
CA GLY A 143 -10.07 23.47 20.35
C GLY A 143 -10.99 22.26 20.57
N ILE A 144 -11.32 21.51 19.51
CA ILE A 144 -12.16 20.30 19.58
C ILE A 144 -11.27 19.05 19.74
N ASP A 145 -11.42 18.31 20.85
CA ASP A 145 -10.68 17.05 21.05
C ASP A 145 -11.48 15.82 20.58
N VAL A 146 -11.11 15.33 19.39
CA VAL A 146 -11.72 14.16 18.75
C VAL A 146 -11.35 12.83 19.44
N ARG A 147 -10.43 12.82 20.43
CA ARG A 147 -10.03 11.60 21.15
C ARG A 147 -10.91 11.29 22.36
N ALA A 148 -11.75 12.23 22.81
CA ALA A 148 -12.55 12.08 24.02
C ALA A 148 -13.80 11.18 23.86
N GLU A 149 -14.23 10.89 22.63
CA GLU A 149 -15.52 10.22 22.37
C GLU A 149 -15.46 8.70 22.20
N THR A 150 -14.33 8.02 22.45
CA THR A 150 -14.19 6.56 22.22
C THR A 150 -13.99 5.71 23.48
N THR A 151 -14.59 6.10 24.62
CA THR A 151 -14.67 5.22 25.81
C THR A 151 -15.95 4.40 25.76
#